data_AF-A0AB38BLU7-F1
#
_entry.id   AF-A0AB38BLU7-F1
#
_cell.length_a   1.000
_cell.length_b   1.000
_cell.length_c   1.000
_cell.angle_alpha   90.00
_cell.angle_beta   90.00
_cell.angle_gamma   90.00
#
_symmetry.space_group_name_H-M   'P 1'
#
loop_
_entity.id
_entity.type
_entity.pdbx_description
1 polymer ?
#
loop_
_entity_poly.entity_id
_entity_poly.type
_entity_poly.pdbx_seq_one_letter_code
_entity_poly.pdbx_strand_id
1 'polypeptide(L)' 'MKKKLMLYLEIQQMKERGFSIQQIAKQLKVSRTTVYNYMEKTPEEAFEWVNSLGSRKKKLDPYKDWIVAWLQEYPHL' A
#
# COMPACT_ATOMS: atom_id res chain seq x y z
N MET A 1 4.94 0.33 -4.93
CA MET A 1 5.36 1.65 -4.43
C MET A 1 4.77 2.79 -5.28
N LYS A 2 5.20 2.98 -6.54
CA LYS A 2 4.81 4.13 -7.39
C LYS A 2 3.29 4.38 -7.56
N LYS A 3 2.49 3.34 -7.82
CA LYS A 3 1.04 3.50 -8.09
C LYS A 3 0.23 4.12 -6.95
N LYS A 4 0.51 3.75 -5.70
CA LYS A 4 -0.25 4.27 -4.55
C LYS A 4 0.12 5.70 -4.18
N LEU A 5 1.40 6.07 -4.36
CA LEU A 5 1.87 7.43 -4.17
C LEU A 5 1.33 8.37 -5.25
N MET A 6 1.28 7.91 -6.51
CA MET A 6 0.64 8.65 -7.61
C MET A 6 -0.84 8.90 -7.33
N LEU A 7 -1.58 7.87 -6.88
CA LEU A 7 -2.98 8.03 -6.49
C LEU A 7 -3.17 9.07 -5.37
N TYR A 8 -2.28 9.08 -4.37
CA TYR A 8 -2.31 10.10 -3.31
C TYR A 8 -2.13 11.51 -3.86
N LEU A 9 -1.12 11.71 -4.71
CA LEU A 9 -0.85 13.02 -5.32
C LEU A 9 -2.02 13.49 -6.18
N GLU A 10 -2.64 12.60 -6.95
CA GLU A 10 -3.84 12.93 -7.75
C GLU A 10 -5.02 13.33 -6.87
N ILE A 11 -5.27 12.63 -5.75
CA ILE A 11 -6.34 12.98 -4.80
C ILE A 11 -6.08 14.37 -4.19
N GLN A 12 -4.84 14.67 -3.78
CA GLN A 12 -4.50 15.97 -3.21
C GLN A 12 -4.62 17.10 -4.25
N GLN A 13 -4.15 16.90 -5.48
CA GLN A 13 -4.31 17.88 -6.55
C GLN A 13 -5.78 18.16 -6.88
N MET A 14 -6.63 17.13 -6.90
CA MET A 14 -8.06 17.33 -7.12
C MET A 14 -8.73 18.05 -5.95
N LYS A 15 -8.28 17.78 -4.71
CA LYS A 15 -8.75 18.51 -3.52
C LYS A 15 -8.40 19.99 -3.60
N GLU A 16 -7.16 20.33 -3.96
CA GLU A 16 -6.69 21.71 -4.13
C GLU A 16 -7.48 22.46 -5.21
N ARG A 17 -7.90 21.76 -6.27
CA ARG A 17 -8.77 22.31 -7.32
C ARG A 17 -10.24 22.45 -6.91
N GLY A 18 -10.61 22.05 -5.70
CA GLY A 18 -11.96 22.22 -5.16
C GLY A 18 -12.96 21.13 -5.58
N PHE A 19 -12.50 19.98 -6.09
CA PHE A 19 -13.41 18.88 -6.41
C PHE A 19 -14.01 18.26 -5.14
N SER A 20 -15.28 17.86 -5.23
CA SER A 20 -15.92 17.11 -4.15
C SER A 20 -15.41 15.67 -4.08
N ILE A 21 -15.51 15.05 -2.90
CA ILE A 21 -15.10 13.66 -2.65
C ILE A 21 -15.80 12.69 -3.62
N GLN A 22 -17.06 12.95 -3.96
CA GLN A 22 -17.84 12.14 -4.91
C GLN A 22 -17.27 12.21 -6.33
N GLN A 23 -16.86 13.40 -6.77
CA GLN A 23 -16.24 13.60 -8.09
C GLN A 23 -14.88 12.92 -8.16
N ILE A 24 -14.06 13.07 -7.11
CA ILE A 24 -12.74 12.44 -7.02
C ILE A 24 -12.86 10.92 -7.07
N ALA A 25 -13.74 10.33 -6.26
CA ALA A 25 -13.98 8.89 -6.23
C ALA A 25 -14.43 8.36 -7.60
N LYS A 26 -15.35 9.08 -8.28
CA LYS A 26 -15.85 8.71 -9.61
C LYS A 26 -14.76 8.81 -10.68
N GLN A 27 -13.95 9.86 -10.66
CA GLN A 27 -12.91 10.11 -11.66
C GLN A 27 -11.73 9.15 -11.52
N LEU A 28 -11.26 8.92 -10.30
CA LEU A 28 -10.15 8.02 -10.01
C LEU A 28 -10.59 6.53 -9.91
N LYS A 29 -11.89 6.25 -10.02
CA LYS A 29 -12.49 4.90 -9.89
C LYS A 29 -12.10 4.21 -8.59
N VAL A 30 -12.09 4.95 -7.49
CA VAL A 30 -11.79 4.45 -6.14
C VAL A 30 -12.98 4.63 -5.20
N SER A 31 -12.99 3.89 -4.09
CA SER A 31 -14.06 4.05 -3.11
C SER A 31 -13.96 5.40 -2.39
N ARG A 32 -15.10 5.95 -1.96
CA ARG A 32 -15.14 7.18 -1.16
C ARG A 32 -14.28 7.06 0.10
N THR A 33 -14.29 5.90 0.75
CA THR A 33 -13.47 5.59 1.93
C THR A 33 -11.97 5.69 1.62
N THR A 34 -11.55 5.28 0.42
CA THR A 34 -10.17 5.45 -0.03
C THR A 34 -9.83 6.93 -0.18
N VAL A 35 -10.73 7.75 -0.72
CA VAL A 35 -10.52 9.20 -0.82
C VAL A 35 -10.39 9.85 0.55
N TYR A 36 -11.26 9.53 1.52
CA TYR A 36 -11.16 10.00 2.90
C TYR A 36 -9.80 9.66 3.52
N ASN A 37 -9.45 8.37 3.51
CA ASN A 37 -8.20 7.87 4.08
C ASN A 37 -6.95 8.54 3.50
N TYR A 38 -7.00 8.97 2.24
CA TYR A 38 -5.88 9.62 1.57
C TYR A 38 -5.88 11.14 1.75
N MET A 39 -7.05 11.77 1.91
CA MET A 39 -7.16 13.21 2.16
C MET A 39 -6.70 13.62 3.56
N GLU A 40 -6.87 12.73 4.54
CA GLU A 40 -6.51 12.97 5.94
C GLU A 40 -5.01 12.76 6.22
N LYS A 41 -4.29 12.10 5.31
CA LYS A 41 -2.87 11.79 5.47
C LYS A 41 -1.96 12.94 5.06
N THR A 42 -0.96 13.20 5.89
CA THR A 42 0.14 14.09 5.49
C THR A 42 1.03 13.42 4.43
N PRO A 43 1.82 14.20 3.67
CA PRO A 43 2.76 13.65 2.70
C PRO A 43 3.74 12.64 3.33
N GLU A 44 4.22 12.92 4.54
CA GLU A 44 5.14 12.06 5.29
C GLU A 44 4.48 10.74 5.66
N GLU A 45 3.26 10.78 6.23
CA GLU A 45 2.49 9.58 6.58
C GLU A 45 2.14 8.74 5.34
N ALA A 46 1.82 9.40 4.23
CA ALA A 46 1.54 8.73 2.97
C ALA A 46 2.79 8.02 2.44
N PHE A 47 3.95 8.65 2.53
CA PHE A 47 5.22 8.07 2.12
C PHE A 47 5.59 6.85 2.98
N GLU A 48 5.52 6.97 4.31
CA GLU A 48 5.75 5.86 5.24
C GLU A 48 4.76 4.71 5.02
N TRP A 49 3.49 5.00 4.79
CA TRP A 49 2.49 3.99 4.49
C TRP A 49 2.79 3.24 3.17
N VAL A 50 3.14 3.97 2.12
CA VAL A 50 3.52 3.35 0.83
C VAL A 50 4.77 2.48 0.96
N ASN A 51 5.73 2.88 1.80
CA ASN A 51 6.93 2.10 2.08
C ASN A 51 6.65 0.86 2.93
N SER A 52 5.80 0.97 3.95
CA SER A 52 5.40 -0.17 4.81
C SER A 52 4.61 -1.24 4.04
N LEU A 53 3.85 -0.86 3.01
CA LEU A 53 3.17 -1.82 2.14
C LEU A 53 4.13 -2.72 1.35
N GLY A 54 5.36 -2.26 1.09
CA GLY A 54 6.40 -3.05 0.42
C GLY A 54 7.18 -3.96 1.36
N SER A 55 7.13 -3.73 2.67
CA SER A 55 7.94 -4.42 3.67
C SER A 55 7.22 -5.56 4.37
N ARG A 56 6.14 -6.10 3.77
CA ARG A 56 5.41 -7.25 4.34
C ARG A 56 6.33 -8.49 4.36
N LYS A 57 7.12 -8.61 5.42
CA LYS A 57 7.85 -9.83 5.76
C LYS A 57 6.82 -10.93 5.98
N LYS A 58 6.95 -12.05 5.28
CA LYS A 58 6.11 -13.23 5.56
C LYS A 58 6.48 -13.68 6.97
N LYS A 59 5.49 -14.13 7.75
CA LYS A 59 5.73 -14.65 9.10
C LYS A 59 6.78 -15.77 9.13
N LEU A 60 6.92 -16.48 8.01
CA LEU A 60 7.86 -17.58 7.82
C LEU A 60 9.24 -17.16 7.29
N ASP A 61 9.42 -15.90 6.86
CA ASP A 61 10.71 -15.43 6.35
C ASP A 61 11.87 -15.64 7.34
N PRO A 62 11.70 -15.46 8.68
CA PRO A 62 12.76 -15.75 9.65
C PRO A 62 13.14 -17.23 9.75
N TYR A 63 12.25 -18.14 9.35
CA TYR A 63 12.46 -19.58 9.44
C TYR A 63 12.85 -20.20 8.09
N LYS A 64 13.00 -19.36 7.05
CA LYS A 64 13.21 -19.83 5.67
C LYS A 64 14.41 -20.77 5.56
N ASP A 65 15.53 -20.41 6.17
CA ASP A 65 16.77 -21.19 6.08
C ASP A 65 16.62 -22.54 6.79
N TRP A 66 15.93 -22.55 7.94
CA TRP A 66 15.63 -23.77 8.67
C TRP A 66 14.67 -24.69 7.89
N ILE A 67 13.62 -24.13 7.29
CA ILE A 67 12.66 -24.90 6.47
C ILE A 67 13.38 -25.50 5.25
N VAL A 68 14.26 -24.74 4.60
CA VAL A 68 15.03 -25.24 3.45
C VAL A 68 15.99 -26.36 3.86
N ALA A 69 16.73 -26.18 4.96
CA ALA A 69 17.61 -27.22 5.48
C ALA A 69 16.83 -28.49 5.83
N TRP A 70 15.66 -28.35 6.46
CA TRP A 70 14.81 -29.48 6.83
C TRP A 70 14.27 -30.23 5.60
N LEU A 71 13.84 -29.53 4.55
CA LEU A 71 13.41 -30.15 3.29
C LEU A 71 14.55 -30.84 2.53
N GLN A 72 15.79 -30.32 2.64
CA GLN A 72 16.97 -30.96 2.08
C GLN A 72 17.37 -32.21 2.85
N GLU A 73 17.22 -32.21 4.17
CA GLU A 73 17.58 -33.32 5.04
C GLU A 73 16.58 -34.48 4.92
N TYR A 74 15.33 -34.19 4.58
CA TYR A 74 14.29 -35.21 4.36
C TYR A 74 13.59 -35.04 2.99
N PRO A 75 14.24 -35.39 1.88
CA PRO A 75 13.67 -35.21 0.53
C PRO A 75 12.48 -36.12 0.20
N HIS A 76 12.25 -37.15 1.03
CA HIS A 76 11.26 -38.21 0.79
C HIS A 76 9.98 -38.01 1.60
N LEU A 77 9.92 -36.94 2.39
CA LEU A 77 8.76 -36.52 3.17
C LEU A 77 7.72 -35.83 2.28
#